data_AF-A0A6P5SD71-F1
#
_entry.id   AF-A0A6P5SD71-F1
#
_cell.length_a   1.000
_cell.length_b   1.000
_cell.length_c   1.000
_cell.angle_alpha   90.00
_cell.angle_beta   90.00
_cell.angle_gamma   90.00
#
_symmetry.space_group_name_H-M   'P 1'
#
loop_
_entity.id
_entity.type
_entity.pdbx_description
1 polymer ?
#
loop_
_entity_poly.entity_id
_entity_poly.type
_entity_poly.pdbx_seq_one_letter_code
_entity_poly.pdbx_strand_id
1 'polypeptide(L)'
;MEANGCHWIFHQLFSAAVDVLRRIGEDGRVTQEFIELGAKGKVAASEGMDTEAALGDIPDEFLDPIQYTFMKDPVILPSSIITVDRPVIQRHLLSDNSDPFNRSHLTADMLYQQ
;
A
#
# COMPACT_ATOMS: atom_id res chain seq x y z
N MET A 1 15.70 0.90 -3.79
CA MET A 1 15.88 -0.51 -4.22
C MET A 1 15.00 -0.71 -5.43
N GLU A 2 15.61 -0.77 -6.60
CA GLU A 2 14.90 -0.65 -7.87
C GLU A 2 14.12 -1.93 -8.20
N ALA A 3 12.85 -1.78 -8.60
CA ALA A 3 11.95 -2.85 -9.03
C ALA A 3 12.53 -3.73 -10.17
N ASN A 4 13.59 -3.25 -10.83
CA ASN A 4 14.33 -3.98 -11.86
C ASN A 4 15.00 -5.26 -11.34
N GLY A 5 15.41 -5.31 -10.07
CA GLY A 5 16.11 -6.48 -9.51
C GLY A 5 15.23 -7.73 -9.40
N CYS A 6 13.96 -7.55 -9.02
CA CYS A 6 13.01 -8.66 -8.81
C CYS A 6 12.61 -9.35 -10.13
N HIS A 7 12.53 -8.59 -11.22
CA HIS A 7 12.17 -9.13 -12.54
C HIS A 7 13.23 -10.09 -13.08
N TRP A 8 14.53 -9.78 -12.88
CA TRP A 8 15.64 -10.64 -13.28
C TRP A 8 15.72 -11.93 -12.45
N ILE A 9 15.41 -11.85 -11.15
CA ILE A 9 15.43 -13.01 -10.23
C ILE A 9 14.34 -14.01 -10.60
N PHE A 10 13.12 -13.54 -10.87
CA PHE A 10 12.00 -14.40 -11.25
C PHE A 10 12.30 -15.18 -12.54
N HIS A 11 12.82 -14.50 -13.57
CA HIS A 11 13.14 -15.14 -14.85
C HIS A 11 14.26 -16.19 -14.73
N GLN A 12 15.32 -15.91 -13.98
CA GLN A 12 16.39 -16.88 -13.76
C GLN A 12 15.92 -18.09 -12.96
N LEU A 13 15.15 -17.87 -11.89
CA LEU A 13 14.67 -18.95 -11.04
C LEU A 13 13.70 -19.87 -11.81
N PHE A 14 12.79 -19.27 -12.58
CA PHE A 14 11.82 -20.04 -13.36
C PHE A 14 12.50 -20.88 -14.44
N SER A 15 13.45 -20.30 -15.17
CA SER A 15 14.25 -21.01 -16.18
C SER A 15 15.06 -22.15 -15.56
N ALA A 16 15.71 -21.91 -14.42
CA ALA A 16 16.49 -22.93 -13.72
C ALA A 16 15.60 -24.09 -13.25
N ALA A 17 14.38 -23.81 -12.76
CA ALA A 17 13.41 -24.82 -12.38
C ALA A 17 12.99 -25.69 -13.59
N VAL A 18 12.72 -25.07 -14.75
CA VAL A 18 12.41 -25.81 -15.99
C VAL A 18 13.57 -26.72 -16.41
N ASP A 19 14.81 -26.25 -16.30
CA ASP A 19 15.99 -27.04 -16.65
C ASP A 19 16.22 -28.22 -15.70
N VAL A 20 15.86 -28.07 -14.42
CA VAL A 20 15.87 -29.19 -13.46
C VAL A 20 14.77 -30.20 -13.81
N LEU A 21 13.54 -29.74 -14.08
CA LEU A 21 12.41 -30.61 -14.47
C LEU A 21 12.75 -31.45 -15.72
N ARG A 22 13.42 -30.84 -16.71
CA ARG A 22 13.90 -31.55 -17.90
C ARG A 22 14.98 -32.59 -17.58
N ARG A 23 15.86 -32.33 -16.60
CA ARG A 23 16.96 -33.24 -16.23
C ARG A 23 16.51 -34.45 -15.44
N ILE A 24 15.50 -34.31 -14.58
CA ILE A 24 14.96 -35.42 -13.79
C ILE A 24 14.06 -36.36 -14.61
N GLY A 25 13.78 -36.03 -15.87
CA GLY A 25 13.03 -36.88 -16.79
C GLY A 25 11.51 -36.80 -16.59
N GLU A 26 11.00 -35.67 -16.11
CA GLU A 26 9.55 -35.50 -15.95
C GLU A 26 8.79 -35.50 -17.27
N ASP A 27 7.49 -35.80 -17.19
CA ASP A 27 6.59 -35.76 -18.33
C ASP A 27 6.67 -34.37 -19.01
N GLY A 28 6.91 -34.38 -20.32
CA GLY A 28 6.98 -33.15 -21.13
C GLY A 28 5.71 -32.31 -21.00
N ARG A 29 4.56 -32.93 -20.67
CA ARG A 29 3.30 -32.24 -20.37
C ARG A 29 3.40 -31.37 -19.11
N VAL A 30 3.94 -31.91 -18.02
CA VAL A 30 4.09 -31.16 -16.75
C VAL A 30 5.08 -30.01 -16.94
N THR A 31 6.16 -30.25 -17.69
CA THR A 31 7.12 -29.19 -18.03
C THR A 31 6.45 -28.07 -18.83
N GLN A 32 5.60 -28.43 -19.79
CA GLN A 32 4.87 -27.45 -20.62
C GLN A 32 3.83 -26.67 -19.82
N GLU A 33 3.04 -27.33 -18.98
CA GLU A 33 2.08 -26.69 -18.08
C GLU A 33 2.77 -25.73 -17.11
N PHE A 34 3.94 -26.10 -16.61
CA PHE A 34 4.75 -25.23 -15.76
C PHE A 34 5.23 -23.98 -16.51
N ILE A 35 5.72 -24.13 -17.75
CA ILE A 35 6.10 -22.99 -18.61
C ILE A 35 4.91 -22.04 -18.82
N GLU A 36 3.73 -22.58 -19.12
CA GLU A 36 2.51 -21.79 -19.32
C GLU A 36 2.07 -21.06 -18.05
N LEU A 37 2.20 -21.70 -16.89
CA LEU A 37 1.93 -21.08 -15.60
C LEU A 37 2.86 -19.89 -15.35
N GLY A 38 4.16 -20.04 -15.63
CA GLY A 38 5.14 -18.96 -15.51
C GLY A 38 4.82 -17.77 -16.42
N ALA A 39 4.43 -18.05 -17.66
CA ALA A 39 4.01 -17.01 -18.61
C ALA A 39 2.76 -16.25 -18.11
N LYS A 40 1.73 -16.97 -17.64
CA LYS A 40 0.52 -16.37 -17.06
C LYS A 40 0.84 -15.55 -15.81
N GLY A 41 1.68 -16.07 -14.92
CA GLY A 41 2.12 -15.36 -13.71
C GLY A 41 2.87 -14.07 -14.02
N LYS A 42 3.73 -14.07 -15.05
CA LYS A 42 4.44 -12.87 -15.50
C LYS A 42 3.47 -11.80 -16.02
N VAL A 43 2.49 -12.20 -16.85
CA VAL A 43 1.48 -11.27 -17.39
C VAL A 43 0.63 -10.67 -16.27
N ALA A 44 0.12 -11.50 -15.37
CA ALA A 44 -0.67 -11.04 -14.23
C ALA A 44 0.12 -10.11 -13.30
N ALA A 45 1.41 -10.39 -13.09
CA ALA A 45 2.30 -9.52 -12.32
C ALA A 45 2.54 -8.17 -13.00
N SER A 46 2.80 -8.16 -14.32
CA SER A 46 2.96 -6.89 -15.05
C SER A 46 1.67 -6.07 -15.06
N GLU A 47 0.51 -6.70 -15.28
CA GLU A 47 -0.79 -6.02 -15.23
C GLU A 47 -1.06 -5.45 -13.83
N GLY A 48 -0.72 -6.19 -12.77
CA GLY A 48 -0.79 -5.70 -11.39
C GLY A 48 0.08 -4.47 -11.15
N MET A 49 1.31 -4.46 -11.65
CA MET A 49 2.21 -3.31 -11.53
C MET A 49 1.74 -2.10 -12.36
N ASP A 50 1.27 -2.33 -13.58
CA ASP A 50 0.76 -1.27 -14.46
C ASP A 50 -0.52 -0.63 -13.89
N THR A 51 -1.39 -1.43 -13.29
CA THR A 51 -2.60 -0.92 -12.62
C THR A 51 -2.28 -0.12 -11.37
N GLU A 52 -1.35 -0.57 -10.54
CA GLU A 52 -0.86 0.20 -9.37
C GLU A 52 -0.23 1.53 -9.83
N ALA A 53 0.61 1.50 -10.86
CA ALA A 53 1.20 2.70 -11.44
C ALA A 53 0.18 3.67 -12.03
N ALA A 54 -0.92 3.17 -12.58
CA ALA A 54 -2.00 3.99 -13.14
C ALA A 54 -2.91 4.63 -12.07
N LEU A 55 -3.09 3.97 -10.92
CA LEU A 55 -3.89 4.49 -9.82
C LEU A 55 -3.19 5.64 -9.08
N GLY A 56 -1.86 5.67 -9.09
CA GLY A 56 -1.07 6.73 -8.47
C GLY A 56 -1.19 6.76 -6.95
N ASP A 57 -0.66 7.81 -6.34
CA ASP A 57 -0.72 8.01 -4.89
C ASP A 57 -2.09 8.55 -4.46
N ILE A 58 -2.46 8.25 -3.21
CA ILE A 58 -3.66 8.81 -2.58
C ILE A 58 -3.49 10.34 -2.49
N PRO A 59 -4.47 11.14 -2.94
CA PRO A 59 -4.40 12.59 -2.79
C PRO A 59 -4.26 13.04 -1.33
N ASP A 60 -3.44 14.06 -1.09
CA ASP A 60 -3.08 14.52 0.26
C ASP A 60 -4.28 14.94 1.10
N GLU A 61 -5.37 15.43 0.49
CA GLU A 61 -6.59 15.83 1.20
C GLU A 61 -7.32 14.67 1.90
N PHE A 62 -7.01 13.41 1.53
CA PHE A 62 -7.56 12.22 2.18
C PHE A 62 -6.60 11.61 3.21
N LEU A 63 -5.40 12.16 3.34
CA LEU A 63 -4.40 11.70 4.28
C LEU A 63 -4.48 12.48 5.60
N ASP A 64 -4.36 11.76 6.70
CA ASP A 64 -4.23 12.33 8.02
C ASP A 64 -2.92 13.15 8.10
N PRO A 65 -2.96 14.43 8.49
CA PRO A 65 -1.79 15.30 8.50
C PRO A 65 -0.74 14.95 9.56
N ILE A 66 -1.04 14.05 10.51
CA ILE A 66 -0.14 13.61 11.58
C ILE A 66 0.45 12.24 11.23
N GLN A 67 -0.38 11.30 10.77
CA GLN A 67 0.02 9.92 10.50
C GLN A 67 0.36 9.66 9.03
N TYR A 68 -0.01 10.54 8.11
CA TYR A 68 0.16 10.37 6.67
C TYR A 68 -0.47 9.05 6.15
N THR A 69 -1.64 8.72 6.70
CA THR A 69 -2.43 7.54 6.37
C THR A 69 -3.83 7.95 5.96
N PHE A 70 -4.53 7.12 5.19
CA PHE A 70 -5.90 7.39 4.78
C PHE A 70 -6.85 7.57 5.98
N MET A 71 -7.54 8.72 6.04
CA MET A 71 -8.52 9.02 7.09
C MET A 71 -9.79 8.17 6.91
N LYS A 72 -10.29 7.56 7.98
CA LYS A 72 -11.51 6.72 7.94
C LYS A 72 -12.71 7.42 8.58
N ASP A 73 -12.46 8.24 9.59
CA ASP A 73 -13.46 9.06 10.30
C ASP A 73 -12.92 10.49 10.40
N PRO A 74 -12.94 11.25 9.29
CA PRO A 74 -12.39 12.59 9.25
C PRO A 74 -13.19 13.55 10.15
N VAL A 75 -12.46 14.34 10.94
CA VAL A 75 -13.01 15.38 11.80
C VAL A 75 -12.24 16.68 11.68
N ILE A 76 -12.94 17.80 11.81
CA ILE A 76 -12.38 19.14 11.71
C ILE A 76 -12.04 19.64 13.11
N LEU A 77 -10.81 20.14 13.31
CA LEU A 77 -10.46 20.90 14.51
C LEU A 77 -10.93 22.36 14.34
N PRO A 78 -11.69 22.92 15.29
CA PRO A 78 -12.34 24.23 15.16
C PRO A 78 -11.36 25.41 15.03
N SER A 79 -10.17 25.32 15.63
CA SER A 79 -9.19 26.41 15.66
C SER A 79 -8.32 26.46 14.41
N SER A 80 -7.79 25.32 13.98
CA SER A 80 -6.92 25.24 12.80
C SER A 80 -7.67 25.04 11.49
N ILE A 81 -8.94 24.58 11.55
CA ILE A 81 -9.73 24.19 10.37
C ILE A 81 -9.04 23.07 9.57
N ILE A 82 -8.20 22.29 10.25
CA ILE A 82 -7.54 21.12 9.67
C ILE A 82 -8.47 19.92 9.85
N THR A 83 -8.42 18.97 8.91
CA THR A 83 -9.12 17.69 9.02
C THR A 83 -8.13 16.61 9.43
N VAL A 84 -8.51 15.78 10.40
CA VAL A 84 -7.67 14.72 11.00
C VAL A 84 -8.55 13.49 11.23
N ASP A 85 -7.99 12.30 11.26
CA ASP A 85 -8.72 11.08 11.59
C ASP A 85 -9.08 11.07 13.08
N ARG A 86 -10.35 10.78 13.42
CA ARG A 86 -10.86 10.85 14.80
C ARG A 86 -10.02 10.04 15.81
N PRO A 87 -9.64 8.78 15.56
CA PRO A 87 -8.77 8.01 16.47
C PRO A 87 -7.43 8.68 16.76
N VAL A 88 -6.88 9.40 15.76
CA VAL A 88 -5.59 10.09 15.88
C VAL A 88 -5.69 11.28 16.82
N ILE A 89 -6.66 12.17 16.59
CA ILE A 89 -6.86 13.33 17.46
C ILE A 89 -7.32 12.93 18.86
N GLN A 90 -8.13 11.88 19.00
CA GLN A 90 -8.53 11.36 20.31
C GLN A 90 -7.33 10.91 21.14
N ARG A 91 -6.36 10.21 20.53
CA ARG A 91 -5.14 9.79 21.23
C ARG A 91 -4.32 10.98 21.72
N HIS A 92 -4.21 12.03 20.92
CA HIS A 92 -3.55 13.28 21.33
C HIS A 92 -4.25 13.89 22.55
N LEU A 93 -5.58 13.99 22.50
CA LEU A 93 -6.42 14.55 23.58
C LEU A 93 -6.42 13.73 24.88
N LEU A 94 -6.01 12.46 24.85
CA LEU A 94 -5.77 11.69 26.08
C LEU A 94 -4.56 12.20 26.87
N SER A 95 -3.61 12.87 26.20
CA SER A 95 -2.38 13.38 26.79
C SER A 95 -2.39 14.89 26.97
N ASP A 96 -2.95 15.62 26.00
CA ASP A 96 -2.94 17.08 25.95
C ASP A 96 -4.22 17.63 25.32
N ASN A 97 -4.94 18.51 26.04
CA ASN A 97 -6.18 19.15 25.58
C ASN A 97 -5.88 20.38 24.70
N SER A 98 -5.08 20.21 23.67
CA SER A 98 -4.69 21.27 22.74
C SER A 98 -4.79 20.83 21.28
N ASP A 99 -5.01 21.77 20.37
CA ASP A 99 -4.89 21.55 18.93
C ASP A 99 -3.40 21.33 18.59
N PRO A 100 -3.01 20.19 17.98
CA PRO A 100 -1.60 19.87 17.72
C PRO A 100 -0.90 20.83 16.75
N PHE A 101 -1.64 21.65 15.99
CA PHE A 101 -1.09 22.57 14.98
C PHE A 101 -0.89 23.98 15.50
N ASN A 102 -1.72 24.46 16.43
CA ASN A 102 -1.65 25.84 16.93
C ASN A 102 -1.70 25.97 18.47
N ARG A 103 -1.81 24.85 19.20
CA ARG A 103 -1.86 24.76 20.67
C ARG A 103 -3.05 25.45 21.33
N SER A 104 -4.08 25.79 20.57
CA SER A 104 -5.34 26.31 21.14
C SER A 104 -6.02 25.23 21.97
N HIS A 105 -6.76 25.62 23.02
CA HIS A 105 -7.51 24.66 23.83
C HIS A 105 -8.49 23.86 22.96
N LEU A 106 -8.45 22.54 23.11
CA LEU A 106 -9.27 21.62 22.33
C LEU A 106 -9.71 20.43 23.19
N THR A 107 -10.98 20.06 23.08
CA THR A 107 -11.55 18.85 23.69
C THR A 107 -12.32 18.03 22.66
N ALA A 108 -12.58 16.75 22.95
CA ALA A 108 -13.16 15.82 21.98
C ALA A 108 -14.57 16.21 21.52
N ASP A 109 -15.33 16.90 22.37
CA ASP A 109 -16.66 17.44 22.14
C ASP A 109 -16.68 18.66 21.21
N MET A 110 -15.54 19.31 20.98
CA MET A 110 -15.42 20.46 20.08
C MET A 110 -15.23 20.06 18.61
N LEU A 111 -15.06 18.77 18.31
CA LEU A 111 -14.77 18.27 16.97
C LEU A 111 -16.02 18.23 16.08
N TYR A 112 -15.92 18.72 14.85
CA TYR A 112 -16.99 18.63 13.85
C TYR A 112 -16.76 17.45 12.90
N GLN A 113 -17.81 16.76 12.49
CA GLN A 113 -17.73 15.81 11.38
C GLN A 113 -17.57 16.57 10.06
N GLN A 114 -16.75 16.04 9.16
CA GLN A 114 -16.62 16.54 7.79
C GLN A 114 -17.85 16.19 6.96
#